data_AF-A0A351GGL5-F1
#
_entry.id   AF-A0A351GGL5-F1
#
_cell.length_a   1.000
_cell.length_b   1.000
_cell.length_c   1.000
_cell.angle_alpha   90.00
_cell.angle_beta   90.00
_cell.angle_gamma   90.00
#
_symmetry.space_group_name_H-M   'P 1'
#
loop_
_entity.id
_entity.type
_entity.pdbx_description
1 polymer ?
#
loop_
_entity_poly.entity_id
_entity_poly.type
_entity_poly.pdbx_seq_one_letter_code
_entity_poly.pdbx_strand_id
1 'polypeptide(L)'
;MPIYTFKNNETGEVWDEIVSWDSRVAFLEENPHISTIIEKAPGLVSSKYVSGIKNDDGWNENLSRISEAHPTSDLADRYGSKDISASKTREAVKKWRKQTQS
;
A
#
# COMPACT_ATOMS: atom_id res chain seq x y z
N MET A 1 21.41 14.65 3.94
CA MET A 1 20.77 15.96 3.68
C MET A 1 19.86 15.79 2.47
N PRO A 2 18.59 16.20 2.55
CA PRO A 2 17.65 16.15 1.43
C PRO A 2 18.03 17.15 0.32
N ILE A 3 17.63 16.87 -0.92
CA ILE A 3 17.72 17.79 -2.06
C ILE A 3 16.35 18.45 -2.20
N TYR A 4 16.33 19.78 -2.27
CA TYR A 4 15.13 20.56 -2.51
C TYR A 4 15.28 21.39 -3.79
N THR A 5 14.20 21.45 -4.57
CA THR A 5 14.11 22.27 -5.78
C THR A 5 13.38 23.56 -5.44
N PHE A 6 14.04 24.69 -5.66
CA PHE A 6 13.50 26.03 -5.44
C PHE A 6 13.17 26.68 -6.79
N LYS A 7 12.06 27.42 -6.83
CA LYS A 7 11.68 28.28 -7.95
C LYS A 7 11.49 29.71 -7.48
N ASN A 8 12.16 30.64 -8.13
CA ASN A 8 11.87 32.06 -8.00
C ASN A 8 10.64 32.42 -8.86
N ASN A 9 9.59 32.97 -8.24
CA ASN A 9 8.37 33.34 -8.95
C ASN A 9 8.49 34.62 -9.80
N GLU A 10 9.51 35.45 -9.56
CA GLU A 10 9.73 36.70 -10.29
C GLU A 10 10.56 36.51 -11.56
N THR A 11 11.61 35.69 -11.48
CA THR A 11 12.52 35.42 -12.62
C THR A 11 12.20 34.11 -13.34
N GLY A 12 11.44 33.21 -12.69
CA GLY A 12 11.15 31.88 -13.21
C GLY A 12 12.34 30.91 -13.12
N GLU A 13 13.42 31.29 -12.46
CA GLU A 13 14.62 30.48 -12.32
C GLU A 13 14.39 29.33 -11.33
N VAL A 14 14.81 28.13 -11.71
CA VAL A 14 14.69 26.90 -10.91
C VAL A 14 16.09 26.36 -10.64
N TRP A 15 16.39 26.06 -9.38
CA TRP A 15 17.65 25.45 -8.98
C TRP A 15 17.45 24.39 -7.90
N ASP A 16 18.37 23.41 -7.89
CA ASP A 16 18.41 22.33 -6.91
C ASP A 16 19.50 22.60 -5.87
N GLU A 17 19.15 22.58 -4.60
CA GLU A 17 20.09 22.79 -3.51
C GLU A 17 19.97 21.72 -2.42
N ILE A 18 21.12 21.29 -1.90
CA ILE A 18 21.20 20.33 -0.80
C ILE A 18 21.21 21.13 0.50
N VAL A 19 20.05 21.30 1.12
CA VAL A 19 19.91 22.06 2.36
C VAL A 19 19.28 21.23 3.47
N SER A 20 19.53 21.63 4.73
CA SER A 20 18.81 21.07 5.87
C SER A 20 17.36 21.59 5.90
N TRP A 21 16.48 20.89 6.62
CA TRP A 21 15.08 21.33 6.75
C TRP A 21 14.99 22.72 7.40
N ASP A 22 15.76 22.96 8.47
CA ASP A 22 15.72 24.22 9.21
C ASP A 22 16.22 25.40 8.35
N SER A 23 17.31 25.18 7.60
CA SER A 23 17.83 26.17 6.64
C SER A 23 16.83 26.47 5.53
N ARG A 24 16.08 25.46 5.06
CA ARG A 24 15.02 25.66 4.07
C ARG A 24 13.88 26.52 4.60
N VAL A 25 13.46 26.30 5.85
CA VAL A 25 12.37 27.09 6.46
C VAL A 25 12.78 28.56 6.59
N ALA A 26 13.98 28.82 7.13
CA ALA A 26 14.49 30.19 7.25
C ALA A 26 14.62 30.90 5.89
N PHE A 27 15.11 30.19 4.87
CA PHE A 27 15.26 30.73 3.52
C PHE A 27 13.91 31.12 2.87
N LEU A 28 12.86 30.32 3.10
CA LEU A 28 11.50 30.61 2.61
C LEU A 28 10.81 31.73 3.38
N GLU A 29 11.11 31.91 4.67
CA GLU A 29 10.62 33.05 5.45
C GLU A 29 11.27 34.38 5.03
N GLU A 30 12.57 34.36 4.75
CA GLU A 30 13.32 35.54 4.32
C GLU A 30 13.02 35.94 2.86
N ASN A 31 12.66 34.96 2.01
CA ASN A 31 12.44 35.17 0.58
C ASN A 31 11.04 34.68 0.14
N PRO A 32 9.98 35.46 0.40
CA PRO A 32 8.59 35.07 0.07
C PRO A 32 8.32 34.93 -1.45
N HIS A 33 9.23 35.41 -2.30
CA HIS A 33 9.18 35.26 -3.75
C HIS A 33 9.63 33.87 -4.23
N ILE A 34 10.25 33.07 -3.35
CA ILE A 34 10.76 31.73 -3.67
C ILE A 34 9.77 30.68 -3.17
N SER A 35 9.46 29.70 -4.03
CA SER A 35 8.58 28.58 -3.71
C SER A 35 9.28 27.25 -3.96
N THR A 36 9.04 26.25 -3.11
CA THR A 36 9.53 24.88 -3.37
C THR A 36 8.57 24.19 -4.33
N ILE A 37 9.10 23.69 -5.45
CA ILE A 37 8.32 22.93 -6.42
C ILE A 37 8.79 21.49 -6.40
N ILE A 38 7.84 20.57 -6.46
CA ILE A 38 8.11 19.16 -6.65
C ILE A 38 8.12 18.93 -8.17
N GLU A 39 9.23 19.22 -8.84
CA GLU A 39 9.33 19.01 -10.29
C GLU A 39 9.38 17.52 -10.65
N LYS A 40 9.98 16.72 -9.76
CA LYS A 40 10.01 15.28 -9.92
C LYS A 40 8.72 14.70 -9.36
N ALA A 41 7.87 14.16 -10.24
CA ALA A 41 6.71 13.36 -9.84
C ALA A 41 7.11 12.46 -8.66
N PRO A 42 6.34 12.41 -7.56
CA PRO A 42 6.66 11.55 -6.44
C PRO A 42 6.82 10.15 -7.00
N GLY A 43 8.05 9.63 -7.01
CA GLY A 43 8.26 8.23 -7.33
C GLY A 43 7.40 7.48 -6.34
N LEU A 44 6.48 6.62 -6.81
CA LEU A 44 5.80 5.67 -5.95
C LEU A 44 6.90 4.79 -5.33
N VAL A 45 7.42 5.22 -4.19
CA VAL A 45 8.13 4.35 -3.29
C VAL A 45 7.07 3.38 -2.80
N SER A 46 7.05 2.21 -3.41
CA SER A 46 6.45 1.03 -2.78
C SER A 46 7.28 0.75 -1.53
N SER A 47 7.03 1.53 -0.48
CA SER A 47 7.55 1.24 0.83
C SER A 47 7.16 -0.21 1.10
N LYS A 48 8.18 -1.07 1.23
CA LYS A 48 8.07 -2.50 1.52
C LYS A 48 7.53 -2.74 2.94
N TYR A 49 6.45 -2.09 3.33
CA TYR A 49 5.55 -2.56 4.39
C TYR A 49 4.65 -3.72 3.89
N VAL A 50 5.11 -4.44 2.86
CA VAL A 50 4.51 -5.69 2.38
C VAL A 50 5.04 -6.89 3.18
N SER A 51 5.97 -6.69 4.12
CA SER A 51 6.38 -7.77 5.02
C SER A 51 5.54 -7.78 6.30
N GLY A 52 4.28 -8.17 6.15
CA GLY A 52 3.46 -8.74 7.21
C GLY A 52 3.11 -7.79 8.35
N ILE A 53 1.90 -7.24 8.32
CA ILE A 53 1.14 -7.08 9.56
C ILE A 53 1.18 -8.47 10.20
N LYS A 54 1.92 -8.62 11.30
CA LYS A 54 1.92 -9.86 12.08
C LYS A 54 0.50 -10.00 12.62
N ASN A 55 -0.30 -10.77 11.90
CA ASN A 55 -1.61 -11.16 12.36
C ASN A 55 -1.40 -12.02 13.61
N ASP A 56 -2.02 -11.60 14.70
CA ASP A 56 -2.03 -12.37 15.94
C ASP A 56 -2.70 -13.74 15.71
N ASP A 57 -2.33 -14.74 16.50
CA ASP A 57 -2.84 -16.10 16.38
C ASP A 57 -4.37 -16.12 16.56
N GLY A 58 -4.91 -15.26 17.43
CA GLY A 58 -6.36 -15.11 17.61
C GLY A 58 -7.09 -14.54 16.37
N TRP A 59 -6.41 -13.70 15.57
CA TRP A 59 -6.97 -13.21 14.32
C TRP A 59 -7.01 -14.32 13.27
N ASN A 60 -5.96 -15.12 13.16
CA ASN A 60 -5.92 -16.25 12.24
C ASN A 60 -6.98 -17.30 12.59
N GLU A 61 -7.21 -17.58 13.88
CA GLU A 61 -8.26 -18.51 14.32
C GLU A 61 -9.66 -18.02 13.92
N ASN A 62 -9.95 -16.73 14.07
CA ASN A 62 -11.22 -16.15 13.65
C ASN A 62 -11.40 -16.29 12.12
N LEU A 63 -10.36 -15.97 11.34
CA LEU A 63 -10.39 -16.15 9.89
C LEU A 63 -10.62 -17.61 9.50
N SER A 64 -10.02 -18.57 10.20
CA SER A 64 -10.27 -19.99 10.00
C SER A 64 -11.72 -20.37 10.30
N ARG A 65 -12.31 -19.93 11.43
CA ARG A 65 -13.73 -20.19 11.73
C ARG A 65 -14.68 -19.61 10.68
N ILE A 66 -14.43 -18.36 10.24
CA ILE A 66 -15.22 -17.71 9.19
C ILE A 66 -15.08 -18.47 7.87
N SER A 67 -13.87 -18.96 7.55
CA SER A 67 -13.62 -19.74 6.35
C SER A 67 -14.34 -21.10 6.34
N GLU A 68 -14.47 -21.74 7.50
CA GLU A 68 -15.19 -23.01 7.65
C GLU A 68 -16.70 -22.81 7.53
N ALA A 69 -17.23 -21.73 8.10
CA ALA A 69 -18.64 -21.36 7.97
C ALA A 69 -19.00 -20.92 6.54
N HIS A 70 -18.05 -20.34 5.81
CA HIS A 70 -18.24 -19.84 4.45
C HIS A 70 -17.23 -20.47 3.45
N PRO A 71 -17.37 -21.78 3.17
CA PRO A 71 -16.39 -22.54 2.39
C PRO A 71 -16.25 -22.08 0.93
N THR A 72 -17.20 -21.30 0.41
CA THR A 72 -17.21 -20.79 -0.97
C THR A 72 -16.68 -19.36 -1.12
N SER A 73 -16.23 -18.73 -0.03
CA SER A 73 -15.73 -17.35 -0.04
C SER A 73 -14.26 -17.30 -0.49
N ASP A 74 -13.84 -16.19 -1.11
CA ASP A 74 -12.42 -15.94 -1.45
C ASP A 74 -11.52 -15.95 -0.20
N LEU A 75 -12.10 -15.69 0.98
CA LEU A 75 -11.40 -15.81 2.26
C LEU A 75 -11.07 -17.28 2.58
N ALA A 76 -11.97 -18.21 2.27
CA ALA A 76 -11.76 -19.63 2.50
C ALA A 76 -10.74 -20.26 1.57
N ASP A 77 -10.54 -19.68 0.38
CA ASP A 77 -9.46 -20.04 -0.52
C ASP A 77 -8.07 -19.64 0.06
N ARG A 78 -8.01 -18.64 0.96
CA ARG A 78 -6.76 -18.15 1.56
C ARG A 78 -6.47 -18.72 2.95
N TYR A 79 -7.48 -18.81 3.81
CA TYR A 79 -7.35 -19.18 5.24
C TYR A 79 -8.05 -20.48 5.62
N GLY A 80 -8.74 -21.13 4.68
CA GLY A 80 -9.38 -22.43 4.91
C GLY A 80 -8.38 -23.58 4.98
N SER A 81 -8.87 -24.74 5.41
CA SER A 81 -8.07 -25.96 5.47
C SER A 81 -7.47 -26.32 4.10
N LYS A 82 -6.17 -26.62 4.11
CA LYS A 82 -5.34 -26.98 2.94
C LYS A 82 -5.26 -28.49 2.70
N ASP A 83 -6.06 -29.27 3.42
CA ASP A 83 -6.13 -30.71 3.20
C ASP A 83 -6.61 -31.02 1.78
N ILE A 84 -5.99 -32.02 1.17
CA ILE A 84 -6.27 -32.42 -0.22
C ILE A 84 -7.75 -32.78 -0.42
N SER A 85 -8.36 -33.43 0.58
CA SER A 85 -9.78 -33.78 0.58
C SER A 85 -10.69 -32.55 0.64
N ALA A 86 -10.37 -31.59 1.52
CA ALA A 86 -11.13 -30.34 1.66
C ALA A 86 -11.03 -29.47 0.41
N SER A 87 -9.86 -29.38 -0.21
CA SER A 87 -9.65 -28.65 -1.47
C SER A 87 -10.51 -29.21 -2.60
N LYS A 88 -10.50 -30.54 -2.78
CA LYS A 88 -11.30 -31.22 -3.82
C LYS A 88 -12.80 -31.03 -3.61
N THR A 89 -13.28 -31.09 -2.38
CA THR A 89 -14.69 -30.82 -2.04
C THR A 89 -15.06 -29.38 -2.37
N ARG A 90 -14.20 -28.41 -2.03
CA ARG A 90 -14.41 -26.99 -2.34
C ARG A 90 -14.47 -26.73 -3.84
N GLU A 91 -13.58 -27.33 -4.62
CA GLU A 91 -13.57 -27.25 -6.09
C GLU A 91 -14.84 -27.84 -6.70
N ALA A 92 -15.29 -29.02 -6.23
CA ALA A 92 -16.52 -29.65 -6.70
C ALA A 92 -17.75 -28.76 -6.42
N VAL A 93 -17.85 -28.19 -5.21
CA VAL A 93 -18.92 -27.26 -4.82
C VAL A 93 -18.87 -25.98 -5.65
N LYS A 94 -17.68 -25.40 -5.88
CA LYS A 94 -17.48 -24.20 -6.71
C LYS A 94 -17.92 -24.44 -8.16
N LYS A 95 -17.58 -25.61 -8.73
CA LYS A 95 -18.00 -26.01 -10.08
C LYS A 95 -19.52 -26.16 -10.17
N TRP A 96 -20.14 -26.85 -9.21
CA TRP A 96 -21.59 -27.03 -9.18
C TRP A 96 -22.34 -25.70 -9.06
N ARG A 97 -21.90 -24.81 -8.15
CA ARG A 97 -22.47 -23.46 -7.99
C ARG A 97 -22.37 -22.62 -9.26
N LYS A 98 -21.22 -22.65 -9.95
CA LYS A 98 -21.04 -21.93 -11.23
C LYS A 98 -22.03 -22.42 -12.28
N GLN A 99 -22.31 -23.72 -12.33
CA GLN A 99 -23.26 -24.32 -13.26
C GLN A 99 -24.73 -24.01 -12.91
N THR A 100 -25.07 -23.89 -11.63
CA THR A 100 -26.45 -23.59 -11.18
C THR A 100 -26.78 -22.09 -11.18
N GLN A 101 -25.78 -21.22 -11.13
CA GLN A 101 -25.96 -19.76 -11.19
C GLN A 101 -25.90 -19.20 -12.63
N SER A 102 -25.83 -20.06 -13.64
CA SER A 102 -25.87 -19.70 -15.07
C SER A 102 -27.28 -19.80 -15.64
#